data_AF-A0A2K5QPC1-F1
#
_entry.id   AF-A0A2K5QPC1-F1
#
_cell.length_a   1.000
_cell.length_b   1.000
_cell.length_c   1.000
_cell.angle_alpha   90.00
_cell.angle_beta   90.00
_cell.angle_gamma   90.00
#
_symmetry.space_group_name_H-M   'P 1'
#
loop_
_entity.id
_entity.type
_entity.pdbx_description
1 polymer ?
#
loop_
_entity_poly.entity_id
_entity_poly.type
_entity_poly.pdbx_seq_one_letter_code
_entity_poly.pdbx_strand_id
1 'polypeptide(L)'
;LAAEDVNSTFEYQQKINKSARNVSRITELKEETEVKRKQLQNLEDACNDILLADDDCLMIPYQIDIFISLSQDESQEMLEKANKNWQEETDALESRMLYTKFASNINLEADEN
;
A
#
# COMPACT_ATOMS: atom_id res chain seq x y z
N LEU A 1 -25.04 -20.57 -51.70
CA LEU A 1 -23.77 -19.97 -52.17
C LEU A 1 -23.50 -18.61 -51.53
N ALA A 2 -23.98 -17.46 -52.02
CA ALA A 2 -23.63 -16.15 -51.41
C ALA A 2 -24.10 -15.98 -49.95
N ALA A 3 -25.27 -16.50 -49.58
CA ALA A 3 -25.78 -16.40 -48.20
C ALA A 3 -25.05 -17.34 -47.21
N GLU A 4 -24.53 -18.48 -47.67
CA GLU A 4 -23.76 -19.41 -46.84
C GLU A 4 -22.35 -18.87 -46.56
N ASP A 5 -21.71 -18.23 -47.55
CA ASP A 5 -20.40 -17.58 -47.38
C ASP A 5 -20.48 -16.35 -46.45
N VAL A 6 -21.58 -15.61 -46.51
CA VAL A 6 -21.82 -14.50 -45.57
C VAL A 6 -22.06 -15.03 -44.15
N ASN A 7 -22.80 -16.14 -44.01
CA ASN A 7 -23.04 -16.76 -42.71
C ASN A 7 -21.75 -17.35 -42.10
N SER A 8 -20.90 -18.00 -42.89
CA SER A 8 -19.62 -18.55 -42.43
C SER A 8 -18.64 -17.45 -42.00
N THR A 9 -18.60 -16.33 -42.72
CA THR A 9 -17.78 -15.15 -42.37
C THR A 9 -18.27 -14.48 -41.09
N PHE A 10 -19.58 -14.40 -40.88
CA PHE A 10 -20.17 -13.86 -39.65
C PHE A 10 -19.84 -14.72 -38.42
N GLU A 11 -19.98 -16.04 -38.51
CA GLU A 11 -19.59 -16.97 -37.43
C GLU A 11 -18.10 -16.87 -37.11
N TYR A 12 -17.25 -16.70 -38.13
CA TYR A 12 -15.82 -16.50 -37.95
C TYR A 12 -15.51 -15.17 -37.24
N GLN A 13 -16.17 -14.07 -37.62
CA GLN A 13 -15.99 -12.77 -36.97
C GLN A 13 -16.44 -12.78 -35.51
N GLN A 14 -17.53 -13.50 -35.18
CA GLN A 14 -17.95 -13.70 -33.79
C GLN A 14 -16.88 -14.46 -32.99
N LYS A 15 -16.28 -15.50 -33.57
CA LYS A 15 -15.16 -16.25 -32.96
C LYS A 15 -13.94 -15.37 -32.74
N ILE A 16 -13.57 -14.52 -33.72
CA ILE A 16 -12.49 -13.53 -33.56
C ILE A 16 -12.77 -12.59 -32.40
N ASN A 17 -13.97 -12.00 -32.35
CA ASN A 17 -14.33 -11.04 -31.30
C ASN A 17 -14.32 -11.68 -29.91
N LYS A 18 -14.77 -12.94 -29.80
CA LYS A 18 -14.70 -13.72 -28.55
C LYS A 18 -13.25 -14.00 -28.15
N SER A 19 -12.41 -14.41 -29.10
CA SER A 19 -10.98 -14.64 -28.85
C SER A 19 -10.26 -13.37 -28.43
N ALA A 20 -10.54 -12.23 -29.06
CA ALA A 20 -9.96 -10.94 -28.69
C ALA A 20 -10.29 -10.56 -27.24
N ARG A 21 -11.56 -10.67 -26.82
CA ARG A 21 -11.98 -10.44 -25.43
C ARG A 21 -11.30 -11.38 -24.45
N ASN A 22 -11.20 -12.66 -24.80
CA ASN A 22 -10.53 -13.65 -23.96
C ASN A 22 -9.04 -13.36 -23.81
N VAL A 23 -8.36 -12.94 -24.89
CA VAL A 23 -6.94 -12.55 -24.85
C VAL A 23 -6.76 -11.35 -23.93
N SER A 24 -7.59 -10.30 -24.06
CA SER A 24 -7.54 -9.15 -23.15
C SER A 24 -7.70 -9.57 -21.70
N ARG A 25 -8.70 -10.42 -21.40
CA ARG A 25 -8.94 -10.91 -20.03
C ARG A 25 -7.78 -11.74 -19.50
N ILE A 26 -7.16 -12.57 -20.33
CA ILE A 26 -5.98 -13.36 -19.97
C ILE A 26 -4.80 -12.43 -19.65
N THR A 27 -4.59 -11.39 -20.45
CA THR A 27 -3.53 -10.41 -20.21
C THR A 27 -3.73 -9.70 -18.88
N GLU A 28 -4.93 -9.17 -18.62
CA GLU A 28 -5.27 -8.54 -17.33
C GLU A 28 -5.02 -9.49 -16.15
N LEU A 29 -5.50 -10.74 -16.24
CA LEU A 29 -5.31 -11.73 -15.18
C LEU A 29 -3.84 -12.08 -14.96
N LYS A 30 -3.03 -12.10 -16.02
CA LYS A 30 -1.58 -12.32 -15.92
C LYS A 30 -0.89 -11.15 -15.22
N GLU A 31 -1.23 -9.92 -15.57
CA GLU A 31 -0.70 -8.73 -14.92
C GLU A 31 -1.07 -8.69 -13.43
N GLU A 32 -2.34 -8.97 -13.09
CA GLU A 32 -2.79 -9.06 -11.70
C GLU A 32 -2.04 -10.17 -10.93
N THR A 33 -1.84 -11.33 -11.56
CA THR A 33 -1.08 -12.44 -10.97
C THR A 33 0.38 -12.04 -10.71
N GLU A 34 1.01 -11.30 -11.63
CA GLU A 34 2.38 -10.82 -11.46
C GLU A 34 2.51 -9.86 -10.27
N VAL A 35 1.56 -8.92 -10.14
CA VAL A 35 1.51 -8.00 -8.99
C VAL A 35 1.38 -8.77 -7.68
N LYS A 36 0.46 -9.74 -7.60
CA LYS A 36 0.28 -10.57 -6.41
C LYS A 36 1.51 -11.41 -6.09
N ARG A 37 2.20 -11.96 -7.10
CA ARG A 37 3.46 -12.71 -6.88
C ARG A 37 4.55 -11.82 -6.30
N LYS A 38 4.69 -10.59 -6.80
CA LYS A 38 5.66 -9.63 -6.26
C LYS A 38 5.34 -9.25 -4.81
N GLN A 39 4.06 -9.03 -4.49
CA GLN A 39 3.63 -8.77 -3.11
C GLN A 39 3.96 -9.95 -2.18
N LEU A 40 3.76 -11.19 -2.64
CA LEU A 40 4.11 -12.38 -1.89
C LEU A 40 5.63 -12.47 -1.64
N GLN A 41 6.44 -12.26 -2.69
CA GLN A 41 7.91 -12.27 -2.55
C GLN A 41 8.38 -11.22 -1.53
N ASN A 42 7.84 -10.00 -1.59
CA ASN A 42 8.18 -8.96 -0.64
C ASN A 42 7.87 -9.36 0.83
N LEU A 43 6.79 -10.10 1.06
CA LEU A 43 6.45 -10.61 2.39
C LEU A 43 7.39 -11.73 2.83
N GLU A 44 7.75 -12.64 1.92
CA GLU A 44 8.73 -13.70 2.21
C GLU A 44 10.11 -13.10 2.54
N ASP A 45 10.55 -12.10 1.78
CA ASP A 45 11.79 -11.37 2.03
C ASP A 45 11.76 -10.68 3.40
N ALA A 46 10.67 -9.96 3.72
CA ALA A 46 10.51 -9.32 5.03
C ALA A 46 10.50 -10.34 6.19
N CYS A 47 9.89 -11.51 6.02
CA CYS A 47 9.95 -12.59 7.01
C CYS A 47 11.38 -13.11 7.22
N ASN A 48 12.16 -13.24 6.13
CA ASN A 48 13.56 -13.65 6.23
C ASN A 48 14.41 -12.57 6.92
N ASP A 49 14.18 -11.29 6.61
CA ASP A 49 14.88 -10.18 7.27
C ASP A 49 14.60 -10.15 8.77
N ILE A 50 13.36 -10.42 9.18
CA ILE A 50 12.98 -10.57 10.60
C ILE A 50 13.71 -11.72 11.26
N LEU A 51 13.83 -12.86 10.57
CA LEU A 51 14.53 -14.04 11.09
C LEU A 51 16.04 -13.81 11.24
N LEU A 52 16.61 -12.94 10.40
CA LEU A 52 18.03 -12.55 10.45
C LEU A 52 18.31 -11.40 11.42
N ALA A 53 17.28 -10.74 11.97
CA ALA A 53 17.47 -9.67 12.93
C ALA A 53 18.05 -10.23 14.26
N ASP A 54 19.02 -9.52 14.83
CA ASP A 54 19.62 -9.88 16.12
C ASP A 54 18.55 -9.87 17.23
N ASP A 55 18.70 -10.76 18.24
CA ASP A 55 17.77 -10.92 19.38
C ASP A 55 17.55 -9.62 20.20
N ASP A 56 18.41 -8.60 20.02
CA ASP A 56 18.28 -7.28 20.63
C ASP A 56 17.16 -6.41 19.98
N CYS A 57 16.63 -6.80 18.81
CA CYS A 57 15.47 -6.18 18.17
C CYS A 57 14.16 -6.62 18.85
N LEU A 58 13.87 -6.06 20.03
CA LEU A 58 12.70 -6.43 20.84
C LEU A 58 11.33 -6.13 20.18
N MET A 59 11.28 -5.20 19.21
CA MET A 59 10.05 -4.76 18.56
C MET A 59 10.30 -4.47 17.08
N ILE A 60 9.65 -5.22 16.20
CA ILE A 60 9.70 -4.98 14.75
C ILE A 60 8.35 -4.37 14.33
N PRO A 61 8.32 -3.12 13.83
CA PRO A 61 7.08 -2.51 13.38
C PRO A 61 6.54 -3.23 12.15
N TYR A 62 5.29 -3.68 12.22
CA TYR A 62 4.58 -4.35 11.12
C TYR A 62 3.48 -3.44 10.58
N GLN A 63 3.61 -3.00 9.32
CA GLN A 63 2.61 -2.17 8.66
C GLN A 63 1.59 -3.05 7.94
N ILE A 64 0.30 -2.82 8.20
CA ILE A 64 -0.82 -3.45 7.50
C ILE A 64 -1.63 -2.35 6.79
N ASP A 65 -1.57 -2.34 5.46
CA ASP A 65 -2.38 -1.42 4.65
C ASP A 65 -3.79 -2.01 4.44
N ILE A 66 -4.75 -1.59 5.27
CA ILE A 66 -6.17 -1.94 5.13
C ILE A 66 -6.89 -0.80 4.41
N PHE A 67 -7.44 -1.06 3.22
CA PHE A 67 -8.28 -0.09 2.50
C PHE A 67 -9.76 -0.36 2.78
N ILE A 68 -10.45 0.66 3.32
CA ILE A 68 -11.90 0.64 3.54
C ILE A 68 -12.52 1.55 2.48
N SER A 69 -13.53 1.05 1.76
CA SER A 69 -14.32 1.88 0.84
C SER A 69 -15.30 2.73 1.64
N LEU A 70 -15.10 4.05 1.60
CA LEU A 70 -15.96 5.04 2.25
C LEU A 70 -16.57 5.95 1.18
N SER A 71 -17.63 6.68 1.54
CA SER A 71 -18.11 7.77 0.69
C SER A 71 -17.05 8.88 0.60
N GLN A 72 -17.19 9.76 -0.39
CA GLN A 72 -16.27 10.90 -0.54
C GLN A 72 -16.23 11.78 0.71
N ASP A 73 -17.39 12.10 1.28
CA ASP A 73 -17.51 12.98 2.44
C ASP A 73 -16.86 12.35 3.68
N GLU A 74 -17.13 11.07 3.94
CA GLU A 74 -16.49 10.32 5.03
C GLU A 74 -14.97 10.22 4.84
N SER A 75 -14.50 10.03 3.60
CA SER A 75 -13.07 9.97 3.31
C SER A 75 -12.39 11.32 3.57
N GLN A 76 -13.03 12.42 3.17
CA GLN A 76 -12.53 13.78 3.41
C GLN A 76 -12.48 14.10 4.91
N GLU A 77 -13.53 13.78 5.66
CA GLU A 77 -13.58 13.98 7.12
C GLU A 77 -12.47 13.20 7.84
N MET A 78 -12.28 11.92 7.48
CA MET A 78 -11.22 11.11 8.07
C MET A 78 -9.81 11.64 7.74
N LEU A 79 -9.60 12.13 6.51
CA LEU A 79 -8.32 12.73 6.11
C LEU A 79 -8.05 14.04 6.86
N GLU A 80 -9.04 14.92 7.00
CA GLU A 80 -8.90 16.17 7.75
C GLU A 80 -8.57 15.90 9.23
N LYS A 81 -9.26 14.92 9.84
CA LYS A 81 -9.00 14.51 11.22
C LYS A 81 -7.60 13.93 11.39
N ALA A 82 -7.17 13.05 10.50
CA ALA A 82 -5.82 12.49 10.53
C ALA A 82 -4.75 13.58 10.39
N ASN A 83 -4.94 14.52 9.45
CA ASN A 83 -4.03 15.63 9.23
C ASN A 83 -3.91 16.53 10.47
N LYS A 84 -5.04 16.82 11.13
CA LYS A 84 -5.04 17.59 12.38
C LYS A 84 -4.29 16.86 13.50
N ASN A 85 -4.55 15.57 13.69
CA ASN A 85 -3.87 14.78 14.72
C ASN A 85 -2.34 14.75 14.50
N TRP A 86 -1.89 14.56 13.26
CA TRP A 86 -0.45 14.55 12.95
C TRP A 86 0.20 15.92 13.15
N GLN A 87 -0.51 17.01 12.85
CA GLN A 87 -0.03 18.35 13.15
C GLN A 87 0.15 18.54 14.67
N GLU A 88 -0.84 18.14 15.46
CA GLU A 88 -0.75 18.24 16.93
C GLU A 88 0.40 17.39 17.51
N GLU A 89 0.61 16.17 17.01
CA GLU A 89 1.73 15.32 17.40
C GLU A 89 3.09 15.92 17.01
N THR A 90 3.18 16.49 15.81
CA THR A 90 4.40 17.16 15.32
C THR A 90 4.73 18.36 16.21
N ASP A 91 3.74 19.21 16.49
CA ASP A 91 3.92 20.39 17.35
C ASP A 91 4.34 19.99 18.77
N ALA A 92 3.78 18.89 19.30
CA ALA A 92 4.14 18.34 20.60
C ALA A 92 5.58 17.82 20.63
N LEU A 93 6.01 17.11 19.58
CA LEU A 93 7.38 16.63 19.44
C LEU A 93 8.39 17.78 19.30
N GLU A 94 8.08 18.78 18.48
CA GLU A 94 8.91 19.98 18.33
C GLU A 94 9.05 20.75 19.64
N SER A 95 7.95 20.89 20.38
CA SER A 95 7.95 21.51 21.71
C SER A 95 8.82 20.73 22.70
N ARG A 96 8.74 19.40 22.69
CA ARG A 96 9.58 18.54 23.54
C ARG A 96 11.06 18.66 23.16
N MET A 97 11.38 18.68 21.86
CA MET A 97 12.76 18.87 21.39
C MET A 97 13.31 20.24 21.81
N LEU A 98 12.49 21.29 21.73
CA LEU A 98 12.87 22.63 22.15
C LEU A 98 13.14 22.67 23.66
N TYR A 99 12.26 22.05 24.47
CA TYR A 99 12.47 21.94 25.92
C TYR A 99 13.76 21.19 26.26
N THR A 100 14.03 20.06 25.61
CA THR A 100 15.29 19.30 25.80
C THR A 100 16.52 20.14 25.42
N LYS A 101 16.48 20.87 24.30
CA LYS A 101 17.56 21.79 23.90
C LYS A 101 17.76 22.92 24.90
N PHE A 102 16.67 23.49 25.44
CA PHE A 102 16.75 24.51 26.48
C PHE A 102 17.35 23.94 27.77
N ALA A 103 16.92 22.76 28.22
CA ALA A 103 17.47 22.09 29.41
C ALA A 103 18.97 21.79 29.28
N SER A 104 19.42 21.36 28.09
CA SER A 104 20.83 21.16 27.79
C SER A 104 21.62 22.47 27.78
N ASN A 105 21.07 23.55 27.22
CA ASN A 105 21.74 24.86 27.15
C ASN A 105 21.86 25.58 28.51
N ILE A 106 21.03 25.24 29.49
CA ILE A 106 21.07 25.82 30.85
C ILE A 106 21.88 24.97 31.85
N ASN A 107 22.63 23.97 31.37
CA ASN A 107 23.43 23.05 32.21
C ASN A 107 22.63 22.47 33.39
N LEU A 108 21.36 22.14 33.13
CA LEU A 108 20.53 21.28 33.99
C LEU A 108 20.66 19.85 33.48
N GLU A 109 21.89 19.35 33.35
CA GLU A 109 22.08 17.91 33.50
C GLU A 109 21.78 17.65 34.97
N ALA A 110 20.63 17.02 35.23
CA ALA A 110 20.27 16.62 36.56
C ALA A 110 21.44 15.83 37.15
N ASP A 111 21.90 16.24 38.33
CA ASP A 111 22.56 15.36 39.29
C ASP A 111 21.63 14.17 39.53
N GLU A 112 21.72 13.14 38.68
CA GLU A 112 21.21 11.80 38.97
C GLU A 112 22.36 11.04 39.65
N ASN A 113 22.36 11.10 40.99
CA ASN A 113 23.00 10.09 41.84
C ASN A 113 22.26 8.74 41.72
#